data_AF-A0A925WJU3-F1
#
_entry.id   AF-A0A925WJU3-F1
#
_cell.length_a   1.000
_cell.length_b   1.000
_cell.length_c   1.000
_cell.angle_alpha   90.00
_cell.angle_beta   90.00
_cell.angle_gamma   90.00
#
_symmetry.space_group_name_H-M   'P 1'
#
loop_
_entity.id
_entity.type
_entity.pdbx_description
1 polymer ?
#
loop_
_entity_poly.entity_id
_entity_poly.type
_entity_poly.pdbx_seq_one_letter_code
_entity_poly.pdbx_strand_id
1 'polypeptide(L)'
;LDENSSLTQKPEVSVLGTGDTLTLSAYVRGDGIAAGVSVQVKVKYVDMALTKDKLALDAATGEFAYAPLSGTLTLAGVPSKVSVRARYVNPAATGKAYVDAVSLTVTQATRGLRAAPGL
;
A
#
# COMPACT_ATOMS: atom_id res chain seq x y z
N LEU A 1 -26.85 -2.74 8.68
CA LEU A 1 -25.58 -3.24 9.25
C LEU A 1 -24.52 -2.92 8.24
N ASP A 2 -23.71 -1.88 8.49
CA ASP A 2 -22.63 -1.49 7.59
C ASP A 2 -21.46 -2.45 7.79
N GLU A 3 -21.39 -3.50 6.97
CA GLU A 3 -20.24 -4.41 6.94
C GLU A 3 -19.04 -3.70 6.30
N ASN A 4 -18.32 -2.94 7.12
CA ASN A 4 -17.08 -2.31 6.73
C ASN A 4 -15.94 -3.34 6.81
N SER A 5 -15.97 -4.33 5.92
CA SER A 5 -14.92 -5.35 5.85
C SER A 5 -13.60 -4.70 5.44
N SER A 6 -12.63 -4.70 6.34
CA SER A 6 -11.28 -4.29 6.01
C SER A 6 -10.23 -5.13 6.69
N LEU A 7 -9.27 -5.60 5.89
CA LEU A 7 -8.07 -6.27 6.35
C LEU A 7 -6.96 -5.23 6.47
N THR A 8 -6.25 -5.20 7.59
CA THR A 8 -5.09 -4.32 7.79
C THR A 8 -3.89 -5.12 8.25
N GLN A 9 -2.76 -4.98 7.56
CA GLN A 9 -1.47 -5.49 7.99
C GLN A 9 -0.51 -4.34 8.33
N LYS A 10 0.42 -4.58 9.25
CA LYS A 10 1.41 -3.62 9.72
C LYS A 10 2.82 -4.22 9.54
N PRO A 11 3.43 -4.07 8.36
CA PRO A 11 4.79 -4.54 8.12
C PRO A 11 5.79 -3.90 9.08
N GLU A 12 6.89 -4.61 9.35
CA GLU A 12 8.02 -4.05 10.10
C GLU A 12 8.65 -2.90 9.32
N VAL A 13 9.05 -1.84 10.02
CA VAL A 13 9.57 -0.60 9.40
C VAL A 13 11.03 -0.29 9.76
N SER A 14 11.66 -1.11 10.61
CA SER A 14 13.01 -0.88 11.15
C SER A 14 14.10 -0.78 10.07
N VAL A 15 13.90 -1.50 8.95
CA VAL A 15 14.83 -1.52 7.81
C VAL A 15 14.55 -0.41 6.78
N LEU A 16 13.46 0.34 6.93
CA LEU A 16 13.06 1.38 6.00
C LEU A 16 13.70 2.73 6.35
N GLY A 17 13.98 3.53 5.34
CA GLY A 17 14.46 4.89 5.51
C GLY A 17 14.06 5.80 4.36
N THR A 18 14.42 7.06 4.52
CA THR A 18 14.18 8.11 3.53
C THR A 18 14.76 7.72 2.18
N GLY A 19 13.97 7.89 1.12
CA GLY A 19 14.33 7.57 -0.25
C GLY A 19 14.08 6.12 -0.68
N ASP A 20 13.85 5.18 0.24
CA ASP A 20 13.47 3.81 -0.14
C ASP A 20 12.13 3.84 -0.89
N THR A 21 11.95 2.94 -1.87
CA THR A 21 10.71 2.86 -2.66
C THR A 21 9.93 1.62 -2.25
N LEU A 22 8.69 1.83 -1.82
CA LEU A 22 7.71 0.76 -1.62
C LEU A 22 7.01 0.45 -2.94
N THR A 23 6.88 -0.83 -3.28
CA THR A 23 6.06 -1.29 -4.41
C THR A 23 4.92 -2.13 -3.85
N LEU A 24 3.68 -1.66 -4.04
CA LEU A 24 2.48 -2.39 -3.67
C LEU A 24 1.89 -3.04 -4.91
N SER A 25 1.57 -4.32 -4.83
CA SER A 25 0.83 -5.03 -5.86
C SER A 25 -0.26 -5.93 -5.28
N ALA A 26 -1.28 -6.19 -6.08
CA ALA A 26 -2.38 -7.09 -5.75
C ALA A 26 -3.09 -7.54 -7.02
N TYR A 27 -3.89 -8.60 -6.93
CA TYR A 27 -4.87 -8.97 -7.95
C TYR A 27 -6.28 -8.77 -7.38
N VAL A 28 -7.17 -8.16 -8.17
CA VAL A 28 -8.56 -7.92 -7.75
C VAL A 28 -9.51 -8.46 -8.79
N ARG A 29 -10.51 -9.23 -8.33
CA ARG A 29 -11.67 -9.64 -9.13
C ARG A 29 -12.90 -8.93 -8.59
N GLY A 30 -13.74 -8.43 -9.50
CA GLY A 30 -15.04 -7.87 -9.17
C GLY A 30 -16.20 -8.74 -9.62
N ASP A 31 -17.21 -8.82 -8.77
CA ASP A 31 -18.49 -9.47 -9.03
C ASP A 31 -19.60 -8.46 -8.68
N GLY A 32 -19.98 -7.67 -9.69
CA GLY A 32 -21.02 -6.63 -9.59
C GLY A 32 -20.70 -5.48 -8.63
N ILE A 33 -19.43 -5.03 -8.52
CA ILE A 33 -19.04 -4.00 -7.55
C ILE A 33 -19.55 -2.61 -7.97
N ALA A 34 -20.34 -1.94 -7.14
CA ALA A 34 -20.92 -0.63 -7.47
C ALA A 34 -19.96 0.57 -7.34
N ALA A 35 -18.98 0.53 -6.42
CA ALA A 35 -18.13 1.70 -6.12
C ALA A 35 -16.61 1.41 -6.11
N GLY A 36 -16.20 0.23 -6.58
CA GLY A 36 -14.79 -0.17 -6.64
C GLY A 36 -14.21 -0.58 -5.29
N VAL A 37 -12.98 -1.10 -5.33
CA VAL A 37 -12.19 -1.52 -4.18
C VAL A 37 -10.80 -0.91 -4.25
N SER A 38 -10.29 -0.48 -3.10
CA SER A 38 -9.00 0.15 -2.95
C SER A 38 -8.07 -0.71 -2.11
N VAL A 39 -6.91 -1.07 -2.66
CA VAL A 39 -5.77 -1.63 -1.93
C VAL A 39 -4.76 -0.51 -1.73
N GLN A 40 -4.50 -0.13 -0.48
CA GLN A 40 -3.70 1.03 -0.15
C GLN A 40 -2.58 0.70 0.82
N VAL A 41 -1.44 1.37 0.67
CA VAL A 41 -0.41 1.47 1.70
C VAL A 41 -0.39 2.91 2.23
N LYS A 42 -0.35 3.05 3.56
CA LYS A 42 -0.21 4.33 4.25
C LYS A 42 1.06 4.31 5.07
N VAL A 43 1.79 5.42 5.03
CA VAL A 43 3.04 5.62 5.74
C VAL A 43 2.90 6.84 6.64
N LYS A 44 3.30 6.71 7.91
CA LYS A 44 3.51 7.83 8.83
C LYS A 44 5.00 7.94 9.09
N TYR A 45 5.53 9.15 9.10
CA TYR A 45 6.96 9.41 9.31
C TYR A 45 7.29 9.77 10.76
N VAL A 46 8.54 9.57 11.17
CA VAL A 46 9.09 9.98 12.48
C VAL A 46 9.58 11.42 12.42
N ASP A 47 10.27 11.77 11.34
CA ASP A 47 11.09 12.96 11.12
C ASP A 47 10.34 14.10 10.41
N MET A 48 9.12 13.84 9.96
CA MET A 48 8.26 14.83 9.31
C MET A 48 7.04 15.12 10.19
N ALA A 49 6.81 16.39 10.51
CA ALA A 49 5.76 16.86 11.42
C ALA A 49 4.34 16.44 10.96
N LEU A 50 3.87 15.30 11.45
CA LEU A 50 2.53 14.71 11.18
C LEU A 50 2.22 14.34 9.73
N THR A 51 3.17 14.52 8.81
CA THR A 51 3.01 14.14 7.40
C THR A 51 2.77 12.65 7.26
N LYS A 52 1.83 12.30 6.38
CA LYS A 52 1.51 10.93 6.02
C LYS A 52 1.47 10.84 4.50
N ASP A 53 2.07 9.78 3.98
CA ASP A 53 1.91 9.43 2.58
C ASP A 53 0.97 8.25 2.42
N LYS A 54 0.37 8.17 1.24
CA LYS A 54 -0.56 7.12 0.88
C LYS A 54 -0.45 6.83 -0.61
N LEU A 55 -0.24 5.57 -0.94
CA LEU A 55 -0.51 5.03 -2.26
C LEU A 55 -1.81 4.24 -2.18
N ALA A 56 -2.74 4.51 -3.09
CA ALA A 56 -4.00 3.80 -3.23
C ALA A 56 -4.09 3.24 -4.66
N LEU A 57 -4.34 1.94 -4.76
CA LEU A 57 -4.57 1.25 -6.02
C LEU A 57 -6.06 0.90 -6.07
N ASP A 58 -6.77 1.56 -6.98
CA ASP A 58 -8.22 1.43 -7.09
C ASP A 58 -8.56 0.51 -8.26
N ALA A 59 -9.35 -0.52 -7.98
CA ALA A 59 -9.93 -1.39 -9.00
C ALA A 59 -11.18 -0.76 -9.63
N ALA A 60 -11.47 -1.15 -10.87
CA ALA A 60 -12.67 -0.72 -11.58
C ALA A 60 -13.97 -1.13 -10.86
N THR A 61 -15.08 -0.52 -11.28
CA THR A 61 -16.43 -0.95 -10.92
C THR A 61 -16.93 -2.03 -11.88
N GLY A 62 -17.99 -2.75 -11.49
CA GLY A 62 -18.63 -3.78 -12.28
C GLY A 62 -18.09 -5.19 -12.03
N GLU A 63 -18.25 -6.04 -13.04
CA GLU A 63 -17.76 -7.42 -13.04
C GLU A 63 -16.52 -7.53 -13.92
N PHE A 64 -15.48 -8.16 -13.39
CA PHE A 64 -14.22 -8.37 -14.08
C PHE A 64 -13.44 -9.52 -13.46
N ALA A 65 -12.68 -10.24 -14.30
CA ALA A 65 -11.73 -11.25 -13.86
C ALA A 65 -10.60 -10.63 -13.03
N TYR A 66 -9.74 -11.45 -12.41
CA TYR A 66 -8.58 -10.96 -11.67
C TYR A 66 -7.72 -10.03 -12.54
N ALA A 67 -7.72 -8.74 -12.19
CA ALA A 67 -6.93 -7.71 -12.82
C ALA A 67 -5.77 -7.31 -11.88
N PRO A 68 -4.54 -7.14 -12.42
CA PRO A 68 -3.41 -6.72 -11.62
C PRO A 68 -3.54 -5.23 -11.25
N LEU A 69 -3.19 -4.92 -10.01
CA LEU A 69 -2.97 -3.57 -9.51
C LEU A 69 -1.50 -3.46 -9.09
N SER A 70 -0.84 -2.35 -9.46
CA SER A 70 0.53 -2.07 -9.02
C SER A 70 0.80 -0.58 -8.96
N GLY A 71 1.62 -0.17 -8.02
CA GLY A 71 2.13 1.20 -7.93
C GLY A 71 3.27 1.31 -6.93
N THR A 72 3.93 2.46 -6.95
CA THR A 72 5.09 2.73 -6.10
C THR A 72 4.90 3.97 -5.24
N LEU A 73 5.60 3.99 -4.10
CA LEU A 73 5.66 5.12 -3.18
C LEU A 73 7.10 5.28 -2.69
N THR A 74 7.76 6.36 -3.09
CA THR A 74 9.06 6.73 -2.54
C THR A 74 8.87 7.40 -1.19
N LEU A 75 9.60 6.93 -0.19
CA LEU A 75 9.50 7.41 1.18
C LEU A 75 10.16 8.78 1.33
N ALA A 76 9.37 9.78 1.75
CA ALA A 76 9.86 11.15 1.94
C ALA A 76 10.66 11.35 3.25
N GLY A 77 10.58 10.39 4.17
CA GLY A 77 11.22 10.42 5.49
C GLY A 77 11.38 9.02 6.09
N VAL A 78 11.84 8.95 7.34
CA VAL A 78 11.95 7.69 8.09
C VAL A 78 10.57 7.22 8.57
N PRO A 79 10.05 6.06 8.14
CA PRO A 79 8.73 5.61 8.58
C PRO A 79 8.69 5.25 10.06
N SER A 80 7.70 5.78 10.77
CA SER A 80 7.30 5.32 12.11
C SER A 80 6.28 4.19 12.03
N LYS A 81 5.50 4.13 10.95
CA LYS A 81 4.43 3.15 10.77
C LYS A 81 4.09 3.00 9.30
N VAL A 82 4.01 1.75 8.85
CA VAL A 82 3.42 1.36 7.57
C VAL A 82 2.16 0.54 7.83
N SER A 83 1.11 0.78 7.05
CA SER A 83 -0.11 -0.04 7.08
C SER A 83 -0.61 -0.32 5.69
N VAL A 84 -0.82 -1.59 5.37
CA VAL A 84 -1.47 -2.04 4.13
C VAL A 84 -2.91 -2.37 4.44
N ARG A 85 -3.85 -1.88 3.63
CA ARG A 85 -5.29 -2.09 3.83
C ARG A 85 -6.01 -2.31 2.51
N ALA A 86 -6.90 -3.29 2.46
CA ALA A 86 -7.92 -3.40 1.42
C ALA A 86 -9.28 -2.95 1.96
N ARG A 87 -10.06 -2.22 1.16
CA ARG A 87 -11.42 -1.79 1.52
C ARG A 87 -12.24 -1.44 0.28
N TYR A 88 -13.56 -1.47 0.39
CA TYR A 88 -14.43 -0.75 -0.55
C TYR A 88 -14.18 0.76 -0.46
N VAL A 89 -14.24 1.44 -1.61
CA VAL A 89 -14.09 2.90 -1.66
C VAL A 89 -15.29 3.56 -0.98
N ASN A 90 -16.50 3.08 -1.30
CA ASN A 90 -17.74 3.41 -0.60
C ASN A 90 -18.18 2.19 0.24
N PRO A 91 -18.20 2.29 1.58
CA PRO A 91 -18.65 1.21 2.46
C PRO A 91 -20.08 0.73 2.23
N ALA A 92 -20.95 1.58 1.67
CA ALA A 92 -22.33 1.23 1.35
C ALA A 92 -22.47 0.61 -0.05
N ALA A 93 -21.36 0.35 -0.75
CA ALA A 93 -21.39 -0.26 -2.07
C ALA A 93 -21.86 -1.70 -2.01
N THR A 94 -22.67 -2.09 -2.99
CA THR A 94 -23.08 -3.47 -3.21
C THR A 94 -22.07 -4.19 -4.12
N GLY A 95 -22.18 -5.52 -4.18
CA GLY A 95 -21.30 -6.40 -4.95
C GLY A 95 -20.16 -7.00 -4.14
N LYS A 96 -19.46 -7.97 -4.72
CA LYS A 96 -18.36 -8.70 -4.08
C LYS A 96 -17.04 -8.38 -4.74
N ALA A 97 -16.01 -8.24 -3.92
CA ALA A 97 -14.64 -8.10 -4.39
C ALA A 97 -13.78 -9.19 -3.77
N TYR A 98 -12.88 -9.73 -4.59
CA TYR A 98 -11.89 -10.71 -4.15
C TYR A 98 -10.52 -10.10 -4.39
N VAL A 99 -9.75 -9.93 -3.31
CA VAL A 99 -8.39 -9.43 -3.37
C VAL A 99 -7.45 -10.58 -3.06
N ASP A 100 -6.48 -10.82 -3.92
CA ASP A 100 -5.52 -11.91 -3.79
C ASP A 100 -4.09 -11.44 -4.09
N ALA A 101 -3.11 -12.23 -3.64
CA ALA A 101 -1.68 -12.02 -3.85
C ALA A 101 -1.20 -10.59 -3.54
N VAL A 102 -1.66 -10.03 -2.42
CA VAL A 102 -1.20 -8.71 -1.95
C VAL A 102 0.26 -8.81 -1.54
N SER A 103 1.11 -8.00 -2.17
CA SER A 103 2.54 -7.93 -1.90
C SER A 103 2.99 -6.49 -1.70
N LEU A 104 3.86 -6.29 -0.72
CA LEU A 104 4.57 -5.04 -0.51
C LEU A 104 6.06 -5.34 -0.50
N THR A 105 6.78 -4.88 -1.52
CA THR A 105 8.23 -5.02 -1.63
C THR A 105 8.92 -3.68 -1.47
N VAL A 106 10.21 -3.74 -1.14
CA VAL A 106 11.05 -2.56 -0.87
C VAL A 106 12.24 -2.59 -1.81
N THR A 107 12.47 -1.48 -2.51
CA THR A 107 13.73 -1.19 -3.17
C THR A 107 14.45 -0.15 -2.32
N GLN A 108 15.54 -0.56 -1.66
CA GLN A 108 16.32 0.36 -0.85
C GLN A 108 16.98 1.41 -1.74
N ALA A 109 16.96 2.66 -1.30
CA ALA A 109 17.79 3.69 -1.91
C ALA A 109 19.26 3.25 -1.81
N THR A 110 20.08 3.62 -2.79
CA THR A 110 21.52 3.41 -2.72
C THR A 110 22.08 4.20 -1.55
N ARG A 111 22.15 3.58 -0.36
CA ARG A 111 22.86 4.13 0.79
C ARG A 111 24.33 3.92 0.46
N GLY A 112 24.98 4.98 -0.03
CA GLY A 112 26.38 4.92 -0.39
C GLY A 112 27.16 4.21 0.71
N LEU A 113 27.86 3.13 0.37
CA LEU A 113 28.86 2.58 1.26
C LEU A 113 29.73 3.76 1.66
N ARG A 114 29.75 4.11 2.94
CA ARG A 114 30.85 4.91 3.47
C ARG A 114 32.11 4.17 3.04
N ALA A 115 32.89 4.77 2.15
CA ALA A 115 34.27 4.36 1.96
C ALA A 115 34.87 4.27 3.35
N ALA A 116 35.38 3.10 3.73
CA ALA A 116 36.15 2.98 4.94
C ALA A 116 37.27 4.04 4.87
N PRO A 117 37.44 4.91 5.87
CA PRO A 117 38.62 5.76 5.91
C PRO A 117 39.83 4.81 5.93
N GLY A 118 40.79 5.11 5.04
CA GLY A 118 41.81 4.18 4.59
C GLY A 118 42.64 3.48 5.67
N LEU A 119 43.24 2.38 5.24
CA LEU A 119 44.49 1.85 5.77
C LEU A 119 45.54 1.93 4.67
#